data_AF-M0JLS4-F1
#
_entry.id   AF-M0JLS4-F1
#
_cell.length_a   1.000
_cell.length_b   1.000
_cell.length_c   1.000
_cell.angle_alpha   90.00
_cell.angle_beta   90.00
_cell.angle_gamma   90.00
#
_symmetry.space_group_name_H-M   'P 1'
#
loop_
_entity.id
_entity.type
_entity.pdbx_description
1 polymer ?
#
loop_
_entity_poly.entity_id
_entity_poly.type
_entity_poly.pdbx_seq_one_letter_code
_entity_poly.pdbx_strand_id
1 'polypeptide(L)'
;MPVNRTEAVSEALIHVSDKLGYGVQELYQVYTKGQAVEGMVTLVVTAGVLGFAALSSAVVYRKGRQLEEDSKVEFDAEDKTGFTVAAGLAVLMIGVFVAAAVHPALVQIFAPEYMAAKELVQAAGGAIQ
;
A
#
# COMPACT_ATOMS: atom_id res chain seq x y z
N MET A 1 30.30 2.32 -21.51
CA MET A 1 30.08 0.86 -21.59
C MET A 1 28.72 0.58 -20.97
N PRO A 2 27.83 -0.20 -21.60
CA PRO A 2 26.53 -0.49 -21.02
C PRO A 2 26.74 -1.35 -19.77
N VAL A 3 26.26 -0.87 -18.62
CA VAL A 3 26.25 -1.64 -17.37
C VAL A 3 25.41 -2.89 -17.62
N ASN A 4 26.05 -4.06 -17.53
CA ASN A 4 25.37 -5.34 -17.66
C ASN A 4 24.55 -5.54 -16.39
N ARG A 5 23.28 -5.10 -16.42
CA ARG A 5 22.41 -5.02 -15.22
C ARG A 5 22.30 -6.35 -14.47
N THR A 6 22.48 -7.46 -15.16
CA THR A 6 22.47 -8.81 -14.60
C THR A 6 23.65 -9.07 -13.67
N GLU A 7 24.84 -8.55 -13.98
CA GLU A 7 26.03 -8.69 -13.14
C GLU A 7 25.91 -7.86 -11.86
N ALA A 8 25.45 -6.61 -11.96
CA ALA A 8 25.24 -5.75 -10.80
C ALA A 8 24.18 -6.32 -9.82
N VAL A 9 23.12 -6.93 -10.33
CA VAL A 9 22.10 -7.60 -9.50
C VAL A 9 22.68 -8.85 -8.84
N SER A 10 23.48 -9.63 -9.55
CA SER A 10 24.16 -10.81 -8.98
C SER A 10 25.17 -10.41 -7.89
N GLU A 11 25.97 -9.38 -8.10
CA GLU A 11 26.91 -8.88 -7.08
C GLU A 11 26.18 -8.37 -5.84
N ALA A 12 25.08 -7.63 -6.01
CA ALA A 12 24.26 -7.18 -4.88
C ALA A 12 23.67 -8.38 -4.11
N LEU A 13 23.17 -9.40 -4.80
CA LEU A 13 22.64 -10.61 -4.17
C LEU A 13 23.71 -11.40 -3.42
N ILE A 14 24.92 -11.52 -3.97
CA ILE A 14 26.05 -12.18 -3.31
C ILE A 14 26.45 -11.39 -2.06
N HIS A 15 26.52 -10.06 -2.15
CA HIS A 15 26.87 -9.21 -1.02
C HIS A 15 25.84 -9.28 0.12
N VAL A 16 24.55 -9.35 -0.22
CA VAL A 16 23.46 -9.50 0.77
C VAL A 16 23.43 -10.92 1.36
N SER A 17 23.69 -11.94 0.53
CA SER A 17 23.86 -13.33 0.96
C SER A 17 24.98 -13.46 2.01
N ASP A 18 26.13 -12.86 1.75
CA ASP A 18 27.30 -12.91 2.64
C ASP A 18 27.04 -12.17 3.96
N LYS A 19 26.33 -11.03 3.92
CA LYS A 19 25.99 -10.26 5.13
C LYS A 19 24.92 -10.91 6.01
N LEU A 20 23.96 -11.61 5.41
CA LEU A 20 22.89 -12.28 6.16
C LEU A 20 23.24 -13.73 6.53
N GLY A 21 24.35 -14.27 6.01
CA GLY A 21 24.75 -15.66 6.22
C GLY A 21 23.82 -16.67 5.54
N TYR A 22 22.99 -16.24 4.60
CA TYR A 22 22.06 -17.10 3.86
C TYR A 22 22.66 -17.51 2.53
N GLY A 23 22.35 -18.74 2.09
CA GLY A 23 22.60 -19.15 0.71
C GLY A 23 21.75 -18.33 -0.26
N VAL A 24 22.27 -18.04 -1.47
CA VAL A 24 21.53 -17.32 -2.52
C VAL A 24 20.14 -17.93 -2.81
N GLN A 25 20.05 -19.26 -2.71
CA GLN A 25 18.78 -19.99 -2.89
C GLN A 25 17.78 -19.75 -1.75
N GLU A 26 18.24 -19.60 -0.51
CA GLU A 26 17.41 -19.24 0.64
C GLU A 26 16.95 -17.78 0.52
N LEU A 27 17.84 -16.89 0.07
CA LEU A 27 17.50 -15.49 -0.21
C LEU A 27 16.39 -15.38 -1.26
N TYR A 28 16.45 -16.18 -2.32
CA TYR A 28 15.41 -16.23 -3.35
C TYR A 28 14.06 -16.72 -2.80
N GLN A 29 14.06 -17.68 -1.87
CA GLN A 29 12.85 -18.14 -1.20
C GLN A 29 12.26 -17.06 -0.28
N VAL A 30 13.10 -16.32 0.45
CA VAL A 30 12.67 -15.19 1.28
C VAL A 30 12.04 -14.10 0.41
N TYR A 31 12.66 -13.78 -0.74
CA TYR A 31 12.12 -12.81 -1.69
C TYR A 31 10.77 -13.21 -2.29
N THR A 32 10.64 -14.45 -2.76
CA THR A 32 9.40 -14.93 -3.39
C THR A 32 8.24 -15.01 -2.38
N LYS A 33 8.50 -15.51 -1.17
CA LYS A 33 7.50 -15.52 -0.09
C LYS A 33 7.17 -14.10 0.38
N GLY A 34 8.17 -13.25 0.53
CA GLY A 34 8.02 -11.86 0.95
C GLY A 34 7.20 -11.03 -0.04
N GLN A 35 7.42 -11.19 -1.35
CA GLN A 35 6.61 -10.54 -2.39
C GLN A 35 5.14 -10.99 -2.35
N ALA A 36 4.88 -12.28 -2.08
CA ALA A 36 3.52 -12.77 -1.93
C ALA A 36 2.82 -12.12 -0.72
N VAL A 37 3.54 -11.98 0.41
CA VAL A 37 3.04 -11.29 1.61
C VAL A 37 2.81 -9.81 1.33
N GLU A 38 3.75 -9.10 0.70
CA GLU A 38 3.60 -7.69 0.31
C GLU A 38 2.39 -7.48 -0.60
N GLY A 39 2.16 -8.40 -1.56
CA GLY A 39 0.97 -8.39 -2.41
C GLY A 39 -0.33 -8.58 -1.63
N MET A 40 -0.37 -9.53 -0.69
CA MET A 40 -1.54 -9.75 0.17
C MET A 40 -1.83 -8.53 1.06
N VAL A 41 -0.80 -7.96 1.69
CA VAL A 41 -0.93 -6.73 2.49
C VAL A 41 -1.49 -5.60 1.62
N THR A 42 -0.98 -5.43 0.40
CA THR A 42 -1.48 -4.43 -0.55
C THR A 42 -2.97 -4.62 -0.85
N LEU A 43 -3.40 -5.86 -1.13
CA LEU A 43 -4.80 -6.18 -1.41
C LEU A 43 -5.70 -5.89 -0.19
N VAL A 44 -5.29 -6.31 1.00
CA VAL A 44 -6.07 -6.11 2.23
C VAL A 44 -6.22 -4.63 2.56
N VAL A 45 -5.12 -3.86 2.48
CA VAL A 45 -5.14 -2.42 2.74
C VAL A 45 -5.99 -1.70 1.70
N THR A 46 -5.86 -2.04 0.42
CA THR A 46 -6.66 -1.44 -0.66
C THR A 46 -8.14 -1.74 -0.48
N ALA A 47 -8.50 -3.00 -0.20
CA ALA A 47 -9.87 -3.41 0.08
C ALA A 47 -10.44 -2.69 1.31
N GLY A 48 -9.63 -2.51 2.36
CA GLY A 48 -10.00 -1.74 3.55
C GLY A 48 -10.31 -0.27 3.25
N VAL A 49 -9.46 0.39 2.46
CA VAL A 49 -9.67 1.80 2.04
C VAL A 49 -10.94 1.92 1.20
N LEU A 50 -11.12 1.06 0.20
CA LEU A 50 -12.31 1.08 -0.66
C LEU A 50 -13.59 0.78 0.15
N GLY A 51 -13.54 -0.20 1.05
CA GLY A 51 -14.65 -0.52 1.95
C GLY A 51 -15.01 0.65 2.86
N PHE A 52 -14.01 1.32 3.44
CA PHE A 52 -14.24 2.48 4.29
C PHE A 52 -14.79 3.69 3.51
N ALA A 53 -14.33 3.91 2.27
CA ALA A 53 -14.86 4.96 1.40
C ALA A 53 -16.32 4.69 1.02
N ALA A 54 -16.66 3.43 0.68
CA ALA A 54 -18.04 3.04 0.39
C ALA A 54 -18.96 3.20 1.61
N LEU A 55 -18.51 2.76 2.78
CA LEU A 55 -19.25 2.92 4.04
C LEU A 55 -19.45 4.39 4.41
N SER A 56 -18.41 5.21 4.30
CA SER A 56 -18.48 6.65 4.60
C SER A 56 -19.46 7.35 3.67
N SER A 57 -19.42 7.03 2.38
CA SER A 57 -20.36 7.57 1.38
C SER A 57 -21.80 7.17 1.69
N ALA A 58 -22.04 5.91 2.09
CA ALA A 58 -23.37 5.45 2.50
C ALA A 58 -23.89 6.15 3.76
N VAL A 59 -23.02 6.41 4.74
CA VAL A 59 -23.37 7.14 5.96
C VAL A 59 -23.71 8.60 5.66
N VAL A 60 -22.90 9.28 4.84
CA VAL A 60 -23.14 10.66 4.40
C VAL A 60 -24.46 10.75 3.64
N TYR A 61 -24.71 9.84 2.70
CA TYR A 61 -25.97 9.77 1.96
C TYR A 61 -27.17 9.60 2.89
N ARG A 62 -27.08 8.66 3.85
CA ARG A 62 -28.17 8.42 4.82
C ARG A 62 -28.43 9.62 5.71
N LYS A 63 -27.39 10.29 6.20
CA LYS A 63 -27.54 11.52 7.01
C LYS A 63 -28.11 12.68 6.19
N GLY A 64 -27.72 12.80 4.93
CA GLY A 64 -28.29 13.80 4.01
C GLY A 64 -29.80 13.61 3.84
N ARG A 65 -30.26 12.37 3.66
CA ARG A 65 -31.71 12.06 3.59
C ARG A 65 -32.46 12.38 4.88
N GLN A 66 -31.88 12.05 6.04
CA GLN A 66 -32.51 12.34 7.33
C GLN A 66 -32.67 13.85 7.55
N LEU A 67 -31.67 14.65 7.19
CA LEU A 67 -31.76 16.11 7.31
C LEU A 67 -32.82 16.71 6.38
N GLU A 68 -33.02 16.16 5.19
CA GLU A 68 -34.10 16.59 4.29
C GLU A 68 -35.49 16.30 4.86
N GLU A 69 -35.69 15.11 5.43
CA GLU A 69 -36.95 14.72 6.10
C GLU A 69 -37.27 15.62 7.29
N ASP A 70 -36.26 15.99 8.09
CA ASP A 70 -36.44 16.81 9.29
C ASP A 70 -36.56 18.31 8.99
N SER A 71 -35.87 18.81 7.96
CA SER A 71 -35.75 20.26 7.70
C SER A 71 -36.80 20.81 6.73
N LYS A 72 -37.49 19.96 5.96
CA LYS A 72 -38.35 20.36 4.81
C LYS A 72 -37.63 21.24 3.77
N VAL A 73 -36.30 21.24 3.76
CA VAL A 73 -35.48 21.89 2.74
C VAL A 73 -35.12 20.81 1.73
N GLU A 74 -35.73 20.89 0.55
CA GLU A 74 -35.34 20.04 -0.59
C GLU A 74 -33.93 20.42 -1.02
N PHE A 75 -33.01 19.48 -0.89
CA PHE A 75 -31.72 19.59 -1.56
C PHE A 75 -31.88 19.08 -2.98
N ASP A 76 -31.38 19.84 -3.95
CA ASP A 76 -31.42 19.42 -5.35
C ASP A 76 -30.61 18.12 -5.55
N ALA A 77 -31.03 17.28 -6.49
CA ALA A 77 -30.43 15.95 -6.65
C ALA A 77 -28.93 16.01 -7.05
N GLU A 78 -28.53 17.07 -7.77
CA GLU A 78 -27.15 17.36 -8.15
C GLU A 78 -26.28 17.73 -6.94
N ASP A 79 -26.81 18.53 -6.00
CA ASP A 79 -26.07 18.92 -4.80
C ASP A 79 -25.81 17.75 -3.85
N LYS A 80 -26.78 16.82 -3.75
CA LYS A 80 -26.64 15.59 -2.93
C LYS A 80 -25.58 14.65 -3.49
N THR A 81 -25.59 14.45 -4.80
CA THR A 81 -24.63 13.57 -5.47
C THR A 81 -23.23 14.19 -5.46
N GLY A 82 -23.12 15.49 -5.71
CA GLY A 82 -21.86 16.25 -5.60
C GLY A 82 -21.22 16.15 -4.21
N PHE A 83 -21.99 16.38 -3.15
CA PHE A 83 -21.48 16.29 -1.77
C PHE A 83 -21.06 14.88 -1.39
N THR A 84 -21.83 13.86 -1.78
CA THR A 84 -21.52 12.46 -1.49
C THR A 84 -20.25 12.01 -2.21
N VAL A 85 -20.08 12.40 -3.48
CA VAL A 85 -18.87 12.11 -4.27
C VAL A 85 -17.66 12.84 -3.70
N ALA A 86 -17.79 14.11 -3.31
CA ALA A 86 -16.70 14.87 -2.70
C ALA A 86 -16.25 14.26 -1.37
N ALA A 87 -17.19 13.83 -0.52
CA ALA A 87 -16.89 13.13 0.73
C ALA A 87 -16.20 11.77 0.47
N GLY A 88 -16.67 11.00 -0.51
CA GLY A 88 -16.03 9.74 -0.92
C GLY A 88 -14.60 9.95 -1.44
N LEU A 89 -14.38 10.98 -2.26
CA LEU A 89 -13.07 11.32 -2.80
C LEU A 89 -12.09 11.78 -1.71
N ALA A 90 -12.56 12.61 -0.77
CA ALA A 90 -11.76 13.05 0.37
C ALA A 90 -11.31 11.86 1.24
N VAL A 91 -12.23 10.93 1.52
CA VAL A 91 -11.92 9.70 2.28
C VAL A 91 -10.95 8.81 1.51
N LEU A 92 -11.08 8.69 0.19
CA LEU A 92 -10.10 7.95 -0.63
C LEU A 92 -8.71 8.57 -0.55
N MET A 93 -8.58 9.89 -0.67
CA MET A 93 -7.29 10.59 -0.61
C MET A 93 -6.60 10.38 0.75
N ILE A 94 -7.34 10.53 1.85
CA ILE A 94 -6.81 10.28 3.20
C ILE A 94 -6.49 8.79 3.38
N GLY A 95 -7.36 7.91 2.88
CA GLY A 95 -7.17 6.46 2.95
C GLY A 95 -5.91 5.99 2.22
N VAL A 96 -5.60 6.54 1.05
CA VAL A 96 -4.36 6.27 0.32
C VAL A 96 -3.14 6.75 1.10
N PHE A 97 -3.21 7.93 1.72
CA PHE A 97 -2.11 8.43 2.55
C PHE A 97 -1.85 7.53 3.76
N VAL A 98 -2.91 7.15 4.48
CA VAL A 98 -2.81 6.23 5.62
C VAL A 98 -2.28 4.87 5.16
N ALA A 99 -2.79 4.33 4.05
CA ALA A 99 -2.32 3.09 3.45
C ALA A 99 -0.82 3.12 3.15
N ALA A 100 -0.33 4.20 2.54
CA ALA A 100 1.10 4.37 2.26
C ALA A 100 1.96 4.42 3.53
N ALA A 101 1.44 5.01 4.62
CA ALA A 101 2.15 5.08 5.89
C ALA A 101 2.19 3.74 6.64
N VAL A 102 1.09 2.96 6.62
CA VAL A 102 1.01 1.68 7.35
C VAL A 102 1.55 0.50 6.57
N HIS A 103 1.58 0.57 5.23
CA HIS A 103 1.98 -0.55 4.39
C HIS A 103 3.40 -1.06 4.69
N PRO A 104 4.46 -0.21 4.79
CA PRO A 104 5.79 -0.68 5.15
C PRO A 104 5.83 -1.38 6.52
N ALA A 105 5.10 -0.83 7.50
CA ALA A 105 5.04 -1.39 8.85
C ALA A 105 4.35 -2.77 8.86
N LEU A 106 3.26 -2.93 8.09
CA LEU A 106 2.57 -4.21 7.97
C LEU A 106 3.46 -5.26 7.28
N VAL A 107 4.12 -4.89 6.19
CA VAL A 107 5.06 -5.81 5.50
C VAL A 107 6.22 -6.19 6.42
N GLN A 108 6.74 -5.26 7.23
CA GLN A 108 7.79 -5.54 8.21
C GLN A 108 7.35 -6.51 9.30
N ILE A 109 6.10 -6.43 9.76
CA ILE A 109 5.57 -7.36 10.78
C ILE A 109 5.39 -8.77 10.21
N PHE A 110 4.86 -8.88 8.98
CA PHE A 110 4.52 -10.18 8.39
C PHE A 110 5.68 -10.85 7.63
N ALA A 111 6.65 -10.06 7.14
CA ALA A 111 7.81 -10.54 6.41
C ALA A 111 9.07 -9.71 6.79
N PRO A 112 9.54 -9.79 8.05
CA PRO A 112 10.67 -9.01 8.54
C PRO A 112 11.97 -9.32 7.78
N GLU A 113 12.21 -10.59 7.47
CA GLU A 113 13.38 -11.07 6.72
C GLU A 113 13.42 -10.50 5.30
N TYR A 114 12.25 -10.41 4.66
CA TYR A 114 12.10 -9.82 3.34
C TYR A 114 12.36 -8.31 3.38
N MET A 115 11.87 -7.59 4.39
CA MET A 115 12.14 -6.17 4.55
C MET A 115 13.63 -5.90 4.81
N ALA A 116 14.27 -6.69 5.68
CA ALA A 116 15.71 -6.59 5.92
C ALA A 116 16.53 -6.84 4.64
N ALA A 117 16.18 -7.87 3.87
CA ALA A 117 16.82 -8.16 2.59
C ALA A 117 16.60 -7.03 1.57
N LYS A 118 15.37 -6.48 1.49
CA LYS A 118 15.00 -5.38 0.59
C LYS A 118 15.75 -4.08 0.93
N GLU A 119 15.90 -3.75 2.21
CA GLU A 119 16.69 -2.61 2.67
C GLU A 119 18.18 -2.77 2.33
N LEU A 120 18.75 -3.97 2.53
CA LEU A 120 20.13 -4.24 2.16
C LEU A 120 20.37 -4.18 0.64
N VAL A 121 19.43 -4.67 -0.16
CA VAL A 121 19.49 -4.55 -1.63
C VAL A 121 19.32 -3.11 -2.07
N GLN A 122 18.44 -2.32 -1.43
CA GLN A 122 18.33 -0.89 -1.73
C GLN A 122 19.60 -0.12 -1.33
N ALA A 123 20.21 -0.43 -0.19
CA ALA A 123 21.47 0.15 0.25
C ALA A 123 22.62 -0.23 -0.70
N ALA A 124 22.68 -1.50 -1.15
CA ALA A 124 23.68 -1.95 -2.12
C ALA A 124 23.44 -1.33 -3.50
N GLY A 125 22.21 -1.31 -3.99
CA GLY A 125 21.84 -0.71 -5.28
C GLY A 125 22.00 0.81 -5.31
N GLY A 126 21.82 1.49 -4.18
CA GLY A 126 22.11 2.92 -4.02
C GLY A 126 23.61 3.23 -3.92
N ALA A 127 24.44 2.26 -3.54
CA ALA A 127 25.89 2.37 -3.57
C ALA A 127 26.51 2.06 -4.96
N ILE A 128 25.73 1.49 -5.88
CA ILE A 128 26.15 1.12 -7.26
C ILE A 128 25.68 2.16 -8.31
N GLN A 129 24.84 3.14 -7.93
CA GLN A 129 24.53 4.31 -8.77
C GLN A 129 25.64 5.37 -8.69
#